data_AF-A0A3C0GTG4-F1
#
_entry.id   AF-A0A3C0GTG4-F1
#
_cell.length_a   1.000
_cell.length_b   1.000
_cell.length_c   1.000
_cell.angle_alpha   90.00
_cell.angle_beta   90.00
_cell.angle_gamma   90.00
#
_symmetry.space_group_name_H-M   'P 1'
#
loop_
_entity.id
_entity.type
_entity.pdbx_description
1 polymer ?
#
loop_
_entity_poly.entity_id
_entity_poly.type
_entity_poly.pdbx_seq_one_letter_code
_entity_poly.pdbx_strand_id
1 'polypeptide(L)'
;FTGPDGLILELIARRRLPAAGRSGVFHGSEMTCISEVGIPAAAVDATQARLEAAFGVAALSPPTPHFAPLGDDEGLLIVVDARRRWFPEQRSLPNAQGLQVRLGSVHAGATVEDTALGWRVQSG
;
A
#
# COMPACT_ATOMS: atom_id res chain seq x y z
N PHE A 1 -6.71 4.05 12.94
CA PHE A 1 -7.86 3.42 13.62
C PHE A 1 -7.96 1.97 13.17
N THR A 2 -8.49 1.08 14.00
CA THR A 2 -8.65 -0.34 13.65
C THR A 2 -9.90 -0.51 12.80
N GLY A 3 -9.73 -1.00 11.58
CA GLY A 3 -10.81 -1.44 10.72
C GLY A 3 -11.27 -2.86 11.09
N PRO A 4 -12.24 -3.41 10.33
CA PRO A 4 -12.62 -4.81 10.44
C PRO A 4 -11.40 -5.73 10.34
N ASP A 5 -11.45 -6.88 11.02
CA ASP A 5 -10.46 -7.96 10.89
C ASP A 5 -9.00 -7.56 11.17
N GLY A 6 -8.81 -6.54 12.01
CA GLY A 6 -7.48 -6.09 12.43
C GLY A 6 -6.73 -5.26 11.39
N LEU A 7 -7.42 -4.81 10.33
CA LEU A 7 -6.86 -3.85 9.37
C LEU A 7 -6.52 -2.53 10.08
N ILE A 8 -5.43 -1.90 9.68
CA ILE A 8 -5.11 -0.55 10.11
C ILE A 8 -5.57 0.41 9.03
N LEU A 9 -6.35 1.40 9.43
CA LEU A 9 -6.81 2.48 8.56
C LEU A 9 -6.20 3.80 9.03
N GLU A 10 -5.70 4.57 8.08
CA GLU A 10 -5.03 5.86 8.31
C GLU A 10 -5.60 6.92 7.37
N LEU A 11 -5.66 8.17 7.84
CA LEU A 11 -5.90 9.35 7.01
C LEU A 11 -4.56 10.06 6.82
N ILE A 12 -4.07 10.09 5.58
CA ILE A 12 -2.77 10.66 5.24
C ILE A 12 -3.00 11.95 4.45
N ALA A 13 -2.50 13.08 4.97
CA ALA A 13 -2.46 14.34 4.25
C ALA A 13 -1.08 14.53 3.61
N ARG A 14 -1.02 14.67 2.28
CA ARG A 14 0.23 14.87 1.53
C ARG A 14 0.41 16.32 1.13
N ARG A 15 1.42 16.99 1.70
CA ARG A 15 1.79 18.38 1.35
C ARG A 15 2.27 18.56 -0.09
N ARG A 16 2.71 17.47 -0.74
CA ARG A 16 3.21 17.50 -2.13
C ARG A 16 2.07 17.49 -3.16
N LEU A 17 0.87 17.08 -2.76
CA LEU A 17 -0.30 17.13 -3.64
C LEU A 17 -0.95 18.52 -3.57
N PRO A 18 -1.58 18.98 -4.66
CA PRO A 18 -2.33 20.23 -4.66
C PRO A 18 -3.38 20.24 -3.55
N ALA A 19 -3.52 21.37 -2.86
CA ALA A 19 -4.60 21.54 -1.92
C ALA A 19 -5.94 21.45 -2.66
N ALA A 20 -6.87 20.65 -2.13
CA ALA A 20 -8.26 20.76 -2.53
C ALA A 20 -8.69 22.19 -2.20
N GLY A 21 -9.22 22.94 -3.17
CA GLY A 21 -9.63 24.36 -3.01
C GLY A 21 -10.85 24.55 -2.08
N ARG A 22 -10.96 23.76 -1.02
CA ARG A 22 -12.04 23.71 -0.05
C ARG A 22 -11.64 24.45 1.22
N SER A 23 -12.60 25.10 1.84
CA SER A 23 -12.42 25.83 3.11
C SER A 23 -13.48 25.38 4.12
N GLY A 24 -13.14 25.47 5.41
CA GLY A 24 -14.02 25.04 6.49
C GLY A 24 -13.55 23.76 7.20
N VAL A 25 -14.45 23.15 7.95
CA VAL A 25 -14.18 21.93 8.74
C VAL A 25 -14.16 20.70 7.83
N PHE A 26 -13.19 19.82 8.05
CA PHE A 26 -13.06 18.56 7.32
C PHE A 26 -14.31 17.67 7.44
N HIS A 27 -14.72 17.07 6.33
CA HIS A 27 -15.81 16.10 6.25
C HIS A 27 -15.37 14.86 5.44
N GLY A 28 -15.92 13.68 5.75
CA GLY A 28 -15.53 12.41 5.11
C GLY A 28 -15.67 12.40 3.58
N SER A 29 -16.53 13.25 3.01
CA SER A 29 -16.64 13.46 1.55
C SER A 29 -15.41 14.10 0.91
N GLU A 30 -14.43 14.51 1.70
CA GLU A 30 -13.16 15.09 1.26
C GLU A 30 -12.04 14.05 1.14
N MET A 31 -12.31 12.78 1.50
CA MET A 31 -11.39 11.68 1.23
C MET A 31 -11.31 11.42 -0.28
N THR A 32 -10.10 11.49 -0.84
CA THR A 32 -9.90 11.50 -2.30
C THR A 32 -9.61 10.13 -2.89
N CYS A 33 -8.84 9.29 -2.19
CA CYS A 33 -8.41 8.00 -2.70
C CYS A 33 -7.94 7.06 -1.58
N ILE A 34 -7.69 5.80 -1.94
CA ILE A 34 -6.82 4.90 -1.19
C ILE A 34 -5.39 5.23 -1.65
N SER A 35 -4.63 5.95 -0.82
CA SER A 35 -3.28 6.39 -1.17
C SER A 35 -2.19 5.36 -0.85
N GLU A 36 -2.46 4.41 0.05
CA GLU A 36 -1.50 3.38 0.46
C GLU A 36 -2.23 2.05 0.73
N VAL A 37 -1.62 0.93 0.34
CA VAL A 37 -2.07 -0.42 0.70
C VAL A 37 -0.88 -1.23 1.19
N GLY A 38 -0.99 -1.81 2.39
CA GLY A 38 0.04 -2.67 2.97
C GLY A 38 0.08 -4.05 2.33
N ILE A 39 1.25 -4.45 1.82
CA ILE A 39 1.51 -5.75 1.19
C ILE A 39 2.53 -6.51 2.06
N PRO A 40 2.10 -7.43 2.94
CA PRO A 40 3.03 -8.23 3.73
C PRO A 40 3.85 -9.15 2.83
N ALA A 41 5.14 -9.26 3.15
CA ALA A 41 6.10 -10.07 2.43
C ALA A 41 6.95 -10.89 3.38
N ALA A 42 7.22 -12.15 3.03
CA ALA A 42 8.24 -12.96 3.70
C ALA A 42 9.66 -12.47 3.37
N ALA A 43 9.86 -11.98 2.13
CA ALA A 43 11.07 -11.37 1.61
C ALA A 43 10.70 -10.11 0.80
N VAL A 44 11.06 -8.94 1.34
CA VAL A 44 10.64 -7.64 0.79
C VAL A 44 11.29 -7.36 -0.56
N ASP A 45 12.57 -7.66 -0.71
CA ASP A 45 13.34 -7.49 -1.94
C ASP A 45 12.78 -8.33 -3.09
N ALA A 46 12.50 -9.60 -2.85
CA ALA A 46 11.93 -10.50 -3.85
C ALA A 46 10.50 -10.09 -4.23
N THR A 47 9.71 -9.65 -3.25
CA THR A 47 8.33 -9.19 -3.50
C THR A 47 8.32 -7.89 -4.27
N GLN A 48 9.20 -6.95 -3.91
CA GLN A 48 9.44 -5.72 -4.66
C GLN A 48 9.77 -6.06 -6.12
N ALA A 49 10.83 -6.83 -6.38
CA ALA A 49 11.27 -7.17 -7.73
C ALA A 49 10.15 -7.78 -8.58
N ARG A 50 9.30 -8.64 -7.99
CA ARG A 50 8.12 -9.21 -8.68
C ARG A 50 7.08 -8.16 -9.03
N LEU A 51 6.76 -7.24 -8.13
CA LEU A 51 5.79 -6.17 -8.36
C LEU A 51 6.31 -5.15 -9.38
N GLU A 52 7.58 -4.76 -9.29
CA GLU A 52 8.22 -3.85 -10.25
C GLU A 52 8.22 -4.47 -11.66
N ALA A 53 8.61 -5.75 -11.79
CA ALA A 53 8.62 -6.45 -13.07
C ALA A 53 7.21 -6.65 -13.66
N ALA A 54 6.20 -6.89 -12.81
CA ALA A 54 4.83 -7.14 -13.25
C ALA A 54 4.09 -5.86 -13.65
N PHE A 55 4.29 -4.76 -12.91
CA PHE A 55 3.46 -3.56 -13.01
C PHE A 55 4.22 -2.32 -13.46
N GLY A 56 5.56 -2.35 -13.49
CA GLY A 56 6.38 -1.20 -13.86
C GLY A 56 6.37 -0.09 -12.81
N VAL A 57 5.94 -0.40 -11.59
CA VAL A 57 5.96 0.53 -10.45
C VAL A 57 7.37 0.56 -9.86
N ALA A 58 7.91 1.74 -9.58
CA ALA A 58 9.22 1.89 -8.96
C ALA A 58 9.09 2.27 -7.48
N ALA A 59 10.15 2.08 -6.70
CA ALA A 59 10.19 2.57 -5.33
C ALA A 59 10.21 4.11 -5.27
N LEU A 60 9.28 4.69 -4.51
CA LEU A 60 9.19 6.14 -4.27
C LEU A 60 10.40 6.67 -3.48
N SER A 61 10.98 5.83 -2.63
CA SER A 61 12.16 6.14 -1.83
C SER A 61 13.05 4.91 -1.69
N PRO A 62 14.35 5.05 -1.37
CA PRO A 62 15.26 3.92 -1.23
C PRO A 62 14.69 2.81 -0.33
N PRO A 63 14.52 1.58 -0.84
CA PRO A 63 13.99 0.47 -0.06
C PRO A 63 15.00 0.03 1.01
N THR A 64 14.49 -0.67 2.02
CA THR A 64 15.27 -1.32 3.07
C THR A 64 14.97 -2.82 3.06
N PRO A 65 15.74 -3.66 3.77
CA PRO A 65 15.46 -5.09 3.86
C PRO A 65 14.06 -5.45 4.39
N HIS A 66 13.36 -4.52 5.05
CA HIS A 66 12.06 -4.77 5.68
C HIS A 66 10.93 -3.87 5.18
N PHE A 67 11.19 -2.98 4.21
CA PHE A 67 10.22 -2.00 3.74
C PHE A 67 10.58 -1.44 2.36
N ALA A 68 9.61 -1.42 1.44
CA ALA A 68 9.71 -0.78 0.14
C ALA A 68 8.37 -0.12 -0.25
N PRO A 69 8.31 1.21 -0.44
CA PRO A 69 7.10 1.90 -0.90
C PRO A 69 7.12 2.02 -2.43
N LEU A 70 6.27 1.28 -3.14
CA LEU A 70 6.24 1.26 -4.60
C LEU A 70 5.08 2.10 -5.15
N GLY A 71 5.35 3.00 -6.10
CA GLY A 71 4.38 3.93 -6.68
C GLY A 71 4.72 5.39 -6.39
N ASP A 72 3.70 6.21 -6.18
CA ASP A 72 3.85 7.66 -5.97
C ASP A 72 2.88 8.22 -4.92
N ASP A 73 2.80 9.54 -4.80
CA ASP A 73 1.94 10.19 -3.81
C ASP A 73 0.43 9.96 -4.03
N GLU A 74 0.00 9.54 -5.23
CA GLU A 74 -1.40 9.24 -5.51
C GLU A 74 -1.77 7.78 -5.20
N GLY A 75 -0.78 6.87 -5.20
CA GLY A 75 -0.98 5.47 -4.81
C GLY A 75 0.32 4.72 -4.54
N LEU A 76 0.43 4.11 -3.36
CA LEU A 76 1.53 3.24 -2.96
C LEU A 76 1.09 1.82 -2.62
N LEU A 77 1.89 0.87 -3.07
CA LEU A 77 2.01 -0.44 -2.44
C LEU A 77 3.12 -0.38 -1.40
N ILE A 78 2.76 -0.58 -0.13
CA ILE A 78 3.70 -0.60 0.98
C ILE A 78 4.12 -2.06 1.23
N VAL A 79 5.17 -2.49 0.55
CA VAL A 79 5.74 -3.83 0.75
C VAL A 79 6.49 -3.84 2.09
N VAL A 80 6.09 -4.71 3.01
CA VAL A 80 6.60 -4.71 4.38
C VAL A 80 6.89 -6.13 4.86
N ASP A 81 7.93 -6.31 5.66
CA ASP A 81 8.20 -7.59 6.31
C ASP A 81 7.01 -8.02 7.16
N ALA A 82 6.44 -9.19 6.88
CA ALA A 82 5.27 -9.73 7.57
C ALA A 82 5.48 -9.92 9.09
N ARG A 83 6.73 -9.94 9.55
CA ARG A 83 7.10 -10.06 10.98
C ARG A 83 7.32 -8.71 11.65
N ARG A 84 7.30 -7.60 10.90
CA ARG A 84 7.54 -6.26 11.40
C ARG A 84 6.22 -5.60 11.79
N ARG A 85 6.10 -5.16 13.04
CA ARG A 85 4.91 -4.43 13.52
C ARG A 85 4.82 -3.05 12.88
N TRP A 86 3.60 -2.59 12.62
CA TRP A 86 3.35 -1.27 12.08
C TRP A 86 3.78 -0.16 13.05
N PHE A 87 4.48 0.84 12.54
CA PHE A 87 4.71 2.11 13.25
C PHE A 87 3.41 2.95 13.27
N PRO A 88 3.27 3.91 14.20
CA PRO A 88 4.17 4.21 15.31
C PRO A 88 3.92 3.35 16.55
N GLU A 89 2.73 2.75 16.68
CA GLU A 89 2.33 2.09 17.93
C GLU A 89 3.01 0.73 18.15
N GLN A 90 3.51 0.09 17.08
CA GLN A 90 4.16 -1.22 17.11
C GLN A 90 3.33 -2.29 17.81
N ARG A 91 2.00 -2.27 17.61
CA ARG A 91 1.08 -3.24 18.23
C ARG A 91 0.69 -4.35 17.26
N SER A 92 0.39 -4.02 16.01
CA SER A 92 -0.17 -4.99 15.06
C SER A 92 0.87 -5.42 14.04
N LEU A 93 0.81 -6.70 13.67
CA LEU A 93 1.48 -7.20 12.48
C LEU A 93 0.64 -6.85 11.22
N PRO A 94 1.26 -6.79 10.04
CA PRO A 94 0.54 -6.68 8.79
C PRO A 94 -0.43 -7.86 8.59
N ASN A 95 -1.68 -7.55 8.31
CA ASN A 95 -2.70 -8.52 7.92
C ASN A 95 -3.27 -8.14 6.55
N ALA A 96 -3.28 -9.08 5.62
CA ALA A 96 -3.82 -8.89 4.28
C ALA A 96 -4.69 -10.08 3.82
N GLN A 97 -5.22 -10.87 4.76
CA GLN A 97 -6.06 -12.02 4.44
C GLN A 97 -7.31 -11.59 3.64
N GLY A 98 -7.45 -12.13 2.43
CA GLY A 98 -8.55 -11.81 1.52
C GLY A 98 -8.37 -10.49 0.74
N LEU A 99 -7.22 -9.83 0.86
CA LEU A 99 -6.96 -8.55 0.19
C LEU A 99 -6.84 -8.74 -1.33
N GLN A 100 -7.62 -7.97 -2.08
CA GLN A 100 -7.52 -7.88 -3.53
C GLN A 100 -7.35 -6.43 -3.95
N VAL A 101 -6.25 -6.13 -4.63
CA VAL A 101 -5.91 -4.79 -5.11
C VAL A 101 -5.94 -4.81 -6.64
N ARG A 102 -6.66 -3.85 -7.23
CA ARG A 102 -6.61 -3.60 -8.67
C ARG A 102 -5.90 -2.28 -8.93
N LEU A 103 -4.80 -2.34 -9.67
CA LEU A 103 -4.03 -1.18 -10.08
C LEU A 103 -4.57 -0.63 -11.40
N GLY A 104 -4.66 0.70 -11.49
CA GLY A 104 -4.85 1.43 -12.74
C GLY A 104 -3.55 2.08 -13.20
N SER A 105 -3.49 2.52 -14.46
CA SER A 105 -2.36 3.29 -15.01
C SER A 105 -0.98 2.60 -14.91
N VAL A 106 -0.96 1.27 -14.88
CA VAL A 106 0.24 0.42 -14.84
C VAL A 106 0.23 -0.56 -16.02
N HIS A 107 1.28 -1.38 -16.19
CA HIS A 107 1.26 -2.45 -17.19
C HIS A 107 0.08 -3.41 -16.96
N ALA A 108 -0.74 -3.58 -18.00
CA ALA A 108 -1.98 -4.35 -17.97
C ALA A 108 -1.75 -5.87 -17.99
N GLY A 109 -2.73 -6.63 -17.48
CA GLY A 109 -2.80 -8.08 -17.63
C GLY A 109 -1.85 -8.89 -16.74
N ALA A 110 -1.30 -8.28 -15.70
CA ALA A 110 -0.43 -8.97 -14.74
C ALA A 110 -1.16 -9.28 -13.43
N THR A 111 -0.73 -10.34 -12.75
CA THR A 111 -1.19 -10.70 -11.41
C THR A 111 -0.01 -11.18 -10.57
N VAL A 112 0.10 -10.65 -9.36
CA VAL A 112 1.07 -11.07 -8.34
C VAL A 112 0.28 -11.38 -7.08
N GLU A 113 0.50 -12.56 -6.50
CA GLU A 113 -0.17 -12.99 -5.28
C GLU A 113 0.78 -13.76 -4.35
N ASP A 114 0.42 -13.74 -3.07
CA ASP A 114 0.94 -14.62 -2.05
C ASP A 114 -0.26 -15.23 -1.31
N THR A 115 -0.56 -16.50 -1.60
CA THR A 115 -1.70 -17.20 -1.02
C THR A 115 -1.52 -17.53 0.46
N ALA A 116 -0.27 -17.62 0.95
CA ALA A 116 0.01 -17.86 2.36
C ALA A 116 -0.23 -16.58 3.19
N LEU A 117 0.12 -15.41 2.63
CA LEU A 117 -0.15 -14.10 3.23
C LEU A 117 -1.50 -13.50 2.83
N GLY A 118 -2.23 -14.18 1.94
CA GLY A 118 -3.65 -14.00 1.67
C GLY A 118 -4.00 -12.84 0.75
N TRP A 119 -3.05 -12.30 -0.01
CA TRP A 119 -3.26 -11.11 -0.85
C TRP A 119 -3.01 -11.36 -2.34
N ARG A 120 -3.68 -10.56 -3.17
CA ARG A 120 -3.52 -10.50 -4.62
C ARG A 120 -3.50 -9.06 -5.11
N VAL A 121 -2.56 -8.74 -6.00
CA VAL A 121 -2.49 -7.50 -6.77
C VAL A 121 -2.63 -7.83 -8.26
N GLN A 122 -3.47 -7.10 -8.97
CA GLN A 122 -3.71 -7.28 -10.40
C GLN A 122 -3.83 -5.94 -11.12
N SER A 123 -3.48 -5.90 -12.41
CA SER A 123 -3.75 -4.76 -13.29
C SER A 123 -4.89 -5.07 -14.25
N GLY A 124 -5.71 -4.05 -14.52
CA GLY A 124 -6.80 -4.12 -15.51
C GLY A 124 -6.29 -4.04 -16.94
#